data_AF-A0A2Z4JU86-F1
#
_entry.id   AF-A0A2Z4JU86-F1
#
_cell.length_a   1.000
_cell.length_b   1.000
_cell.length_c   1.000
_cell.angle_alpha   90.00
_cell.angle_beta   90.00
_cell.angle_gamma   90.00
#
_symmetry.space_group_name_H-M   'P 1'
#
loop_
_entity.id
_entity.type
_entity.pdbx_description
1 polymer ?
#
loop_
_entity_poly.entity_id
_entity_poly.type
_entity_poly.pdbx_seq_one_letter_code
_entity_poly.pdbx_strand_id
1 'polypeptide(L)'
;MAARLGKMPVWQRYFVISSICLCSMTGLIFLLVTDYQLHVFAFRPHTILSWHGVTAMAASIALGSVLTFHLKAGLKAKRQLFSGLSQLACLIILILTAALLYYGPADLRDHAITVHWVIGIIFFGCFLSHGFHASSKQKALN
;
A
#
# COMPACT_ATOMS: atom_id res chain seq x y z
N MET A 1 -31.83 6.47 -13.09
CA MET A 1 -30.96 5.88 -12.05
C MET A 1 -29.60 6.57 -12.08
N ALA A 2 -29.39 7.59 -11.24
CA ALA A 2 -28.06 8.19 -11.09
C ALA A 2 -27.18 7.21 -10.30
N ALA A 3 -26.33 6.47 -11.00
CA ALA A 3 -25.31 5.64 -10.37
C ALA A 3 -24.52 6.54 -9.40
N ARG A 4 -24.49 6.19 -8.10
CA ARG A 4 -23.69 6.88 -7.09
C ARG A 4 -22.20 6.66 -7.43
N LEU A 5 -21.67 7.50 -8.32
CA LEU A 5 -20.30 7.45 -8.82
C LEU A 5 -19.32 7.45 -7.63
N GLY A 6 -18.59 6.35 -7.46
CA GLY A 6 -17.49 6.23 -6.49
C GLY A 6 -17.82 5.55 -5.16
N LYS A 7 -19.03 4.99 -4.95
CA LYS A 7 -19.27 4.14 -3.77
C LYS A 7 -18.66 2.75 -3.99
N MET A 8 -17.53 2.48 -3.33
CA MET A 8 -16.90 1.16 -3.33
C MET A 8 -17.85 0.13 -2.67
N PRO A 9 -18.03 -1.07 -3.24
CA PRO A 9 -18.63 -2.20 -2.54
C PRO A 9 -17.92 -2.43 -1.20
N VAL A 10 -18.69 -2.75 -0.16
CA VAL A 10 -18.16 -2.89 1.20
C VAL A 10 -17.09 -3.99 1.29
N TRP A 11 -17.31 -5.12 0.61
CA TRP A 11 -16.32 -6.21 0.53
C TRP A 11 -15.00 -5.75 -0.10
N GLN A 12 -15.06 -5.04 -1.24
CA GLN A 12 -13.86 -4.55 -1.94
C GLN A 12 -13.09 -3.57 -1.05
N ARG A 13 -13.79 -2.71 -0.31
CA ARG A 13 -13.18 -1.79 0.65
C ARG A 13 -12.42 -2.53 1.74
N TYR A 14 -13.04 -3.53 2.37
CA TYR A 14 -12.37 -4.30 3.41
C TYR A 14 -11.18 -5.07 2.86
N PHE A 15 -11.30 -5.64 1.66
CA PHE A 15 -10.20 -6.35 1.00
C PHE A 15 -9.00 -5.46 0.71
N VAL A 16 -9.23 -4.24 0.19
CA VAL A 16 -8.16 -3.26 -0.07
C VAL A 16 -7.49 -2.81 1.23
N ILE A 17 -8.29 -2.49 2.25
CA ILE A 17 -7.75 -2.02 3.53
C ILE A 17 -6.96 -3.14 4.22
N SER A 18 -7.51 -4.36 4.30
CA SER A 18 -6.84 -5.47 4.98
C SER A 18 -5.54 -5.86 4.27
N SER A 19 -5.55 -5.99 2.95
CA SER A 19 -4.34 -6.35 2.18
C SER A 19 -3.22 -5.32 2.31
N ILE A 20 -3.54 -4.02 2.18
CA ILE A 20 -2.55 -2.94 2.33
C ILE A 20 -2.03 -2.86 3.76
N CYS A 21 -2.90 -2.97 4.77
CA CYS A 21 -2.48 -2.96 6.17
C CYS A 21 -1.59 -4.17 6.50
N LEU A 22 -1.96 -5.37 6.08
CA LEU A 22 -1.16 -6.58 6.33
C LEU A 22 0.20 -6.53 5.62
N CYS A 23 0.23 -6.06 4.37
CA CYS A 23 1.48 -5.86 3.63
C CYS A 23 2.40 -4.84 4.33
N SER A 24 1.84 -3.71 4.75
CA SER A 24 2.62 -2.66 5.45
C SER A 24 3.12 -3.14 6.81
N MET A 25 2.28 -3.83 7.58
CA MET A 25 2.66 -4.37 8.90
C MET A 25 3.75 -5.42 8.79
N THR A 26 3.64 -6.37 7.86
CA THR A 26 4.66 -7.40 7.65
C THR A 26 5.99 -6.80 7.18
N GLY A 27 5.96 -5.75 6.35
CA GLY A 27 7.16 -5.02 5.93
C GLY A 27 7.84 -4.26 7.07
N LEU A 28 7.05 -3.58 7.92
CA LEU A 28 7.57 -2.91 9.12
C LEU A 28 8.20 -3.91 10.11
N ILE A 29 7.54 -5.05 10.35
CA ILE A 29 8.08 -6.11 11.21
C ILE A 29 9.39 -6.65 10.62
N PHE A 30 9.47 -6.88 9.31
CA PHE A 30 10.70 -7.32 8.65
C PHE A 30 11.86 -6.33 8.85
N LEU A 31 11.59 -5.04 8.70
CA LEU A 31 12.57 -3.97 8.93
C LEU A 31 13.04 -3.91 10.38
N LEU A 32 12.14 -3.98 11.36
CA LEU A 32 12.50 -3.95 12.79
C LEU A 32 13.35 -5.17 13.19
N VAL A 33 13.01 -6.35 12.66
CA VAL A 33 13.73 -7.60 12.96
C VAL A 33 15.11 -7.63 12.30
N THR A 34 15.22 -7.15 11.06
CA THR A 34 16.44 -7.32 10.26
C THR A 34 17.41 -6.15 10.43
N ASP A 35 16.92 -4.92 10.34
CA ASP A 35 17.76 -3.70 10.31
C ASP A 35 18.05 -3.17 11.71
N TYR A 36 17.05 -3.20 12.60
CA TYR A 36 17.18 -2.74 13.99
C TYR A 36 17.53 -3.87 14.98
N GLN A 37 17.71 -5.11 14.48
CA GLN A 37 18.00 -6.32 15.27
C GLN A 37 17.07 -6.51 16.47
N LEU A 38 15.83 -6.00 16.37
CA LEU A 38 14.86 -6.16 17.44
C LEU A 38 14.30 -7.57 17.36
N HIS A 39 14.74 -8.43 18.28
CA HIS A 39 14.21 -9.77 18.47
C HIS A 39 12.81 -9.74 19.13
N VAL A 40 11.89 -8.91 18.62
CA VAL A 40 10.53 -8.72 19.17
C VAL A 40 9.68 -9.99 18.99
N PHE A 41 10.06 -10.87 18.06
CA PHE A 41 9.34 -12.11 17.77
C PHE A 41 10.29 -13.26 17.45
N ALA A 42 9.90 -14.49 17.81
CA ALA A 42 10.64 -15.73 17.52
C ALA A 42 10.58 -16.18 16.03
N PHE A 43 10.09 -15.33 15.13
CA PHE A 43 9.93 -15.68 13.72
C PHE A 43 11.25 -15.54 12.95
N ARG A 44 11.54 -16.52 12.09
CA ARG A 44 12.69 -16.45 11.18
C ARG A 44 12.45 -15.34 10.13
N PRO A 45 13.46 -14.51 9.79
CA PRO A 45 13.33 -13.42 8.83
C PRO A 45 12.73 -13.85 7.48
N HIS A 46 13.12 -15.03 6.99
CA HIS A 46 12.58 -15.62 5.76
C HIS A 46 11.06 -15.83 5.81
N THR A 47 10.52 -16.26 6.94
CA THR A 47 9.07 -16.48 7.11
C THR A 47 8.32 -15.16 7.04
N ILE A 48 8.86 -14.11 7.66
CA ILE A 48 8.28 -12.76 7.63
C ILE A 48 8.30 -12.21 6.20
N LEU A 49 9.42 -12.37 5.49
CA LEU A 49 9.56 -11.95 4.10
C LEU A 49 8.58 -12.69 3.17
N SER A 50 8.38 -13.99 3.39
CA SER A 50 7.41 -14.79 2.63
C SER A 50 5.98 -14.29 2.83
N TRP A 51 5.59 -14.01 4.07
CA TRP A 51 4.28 -13.40 4.38
C TRP A 51 4.13 -12.00 3.78
N HIS A 52 5.19 -11.20 3.79
CA HIS A 52 5.22 -9.91 3.13
C HIS A 52 4.96 -10.06 1.62
N GLY A 53 5.64 -10.98 0.94
CA GLY A 53 5.40 -11.27 -0.48
C GLY A 53 3.97 -11.69 -0.80
N VAL A 54 3.39 -12.61 -0.01
CA VAL A 54 1.99 -13.05 -0.19
C VAL A 54 0.99 -11.91 0.00
N THR A 55 1.18 -11.11 1.04
CA THR A 55 0.29 -9.96 1.32
C THR A 55 0.49 -8.82 0.32
N ALA A 56 1.71 -8.63 -0.22
CA ALA A 56 1.99 -7.71 -1.32
C ALA A 56 1.30 -8.13 -2.62
N MET A 57 1.26 -9.42 -2.92
CA MET A 57 0.49 -9.95 -4.05
C MET A 57 -1.00 -9.64 -3.90
N ALA A 58 -1.56 -9.91 -2.71
CA ALA A 58 -2.96 -9.57 -2.42
C ALA A 58 -3.24 -8.06 -2.54
N ALA A 59 -2.32 -7.21 -2.07
CA ALA A 59 -2.42 -5.76 -2.19
C ALA A 59 -2.34 -5.28 -3.64
N SER A 60 -1.55 -5.94 -4.48
CA SER A 60 -1.42 -5.63 -5.92
C SER A 60 -2.69 -5.98 -6.69
N ILE A 61 -3.32 -7.13 -6.38
CA ILE A 61 -4.63 -7.50 -6.90
C ILE A 61 -5.70 -6.49 -6.44
N ALA A 62 -5.66 -6.11 -5.17
CA ALA A 62 -6.55 -5.10 -4.62
C ALA A 62 -6.41 -3.76 -5.36
N LEU A 63 -5.18 -3.30 -5.61
CA LEU A 63 -4.90 -2.09 -6.39
C LEU A 63 -5.51 -2.16 -7.79
N GLY A 64 -5.31 -3.28 -8.51
CA GLY A 64 -5.89 -3.49 -9.83
C GLY A 64 -7.42 -3.37 -9.84
N SER A 65 -8.09 -3.90 -8.81
CA SER A 65 -9.54 -3.78 -8.66
C SER A 65 -10.03 -2.33 -8.45
N VAL A 66 -9.22 -1.49 -7.82
CA VAL A 66 -9.54 -0.10 -7.50
C VAL A 66 -9.25 0.81 -8.70
N LEU A 67 -8.19 0.52 -9.46
CA LEU A 67 -7.71 1.37 -10.55
C LEU A 67 -8.77 1.60 -11.64
N THR A 68 -9.54 0.56 -12.01
CA THR A 68 -10.52 0.63 -13.10
C THR A 68 -11.75 1.49 -12.79
N PHE A 69 -12.22 1.48 -11.54
CA PHE A 69 -13.46 2.16 -11.15
C PHE A 69 -13.25 3.42 -10.31
N HIS A 70 -12.32 3.40 -9.34
CA HIS A 70 -12.11 4.53 -8.44
C HIS A 70 -11.29 5.65 -9.07
N LEU A 71 -10.31 5.34 -9.90
CA LEU A 71 -9.52 6.38 -10.57
C LEU A 71 -10.40 7.17 -11.55
N LYS A 72 -11.21 6.48 -12.35
CA LYS A 72 -12.15 7.12 -13.29
C LYS A 72 -13.18 7.99 -12.56
N ALA A 73 -13.70 7.52 -11.42
CA ALA A 73 -14.61 8.30 -10.58
C ALA A 73 -13.92 9.52 -9.94
N GLY A 74 -12.68 9.35 -9.44
CA GLY A 74 -11.88 10.43 -8.85
C GLY A 74 -11.51 11.53 -9.85
N LEU A 75 -11.14 11.14 -11.07
CA LEU A 75 -10.85 12.09 -12.18
C LEU A 75 -12.09 12.90 -12.55
N LYS A 76 -13.26 12.26 -12.62
CA LYS A 76 -14.52 12.93 -12.92
C LYS A 76 -14.98 13.85 -11.78
N ALA A 77 -14.72 13.48 -10.53
CA ALA A 77 -15.13 14.25 -9.36
C ALA A 77 -14.14 15.34 -8.94
N LYS A 78 -12.92 15.38 -9.50
CA LYS A 78 -11.80 16.27 -9.12
C LYS A 78 -11.52 16.36 -7.62
N ARG A 79 -11.95 15.36 -6.83
CA ARG A 79 -11.87 15.35 -5.36
C ARG A 79 -10.87 14.29 -4.92
N GLN A 80 -9.95 14.65 -4.03
CA GLN A 80 -8.90 13.76 -3.48
C GLN A 80 -7.95 13.15 -4.53
N LEU A 81 -7.81 13.79 -5.70
CA LEU A 81 -6.95 13.31 -6.79
C LEU A 81 -5.47 13.26 -6.42
N PHE A 82 -4.95 14.33 -5.80
CA PHE A 82 -3.54 14.40 -5.42
C PHE A 82 -3.14 13.27 -4.47
N SER A 83 -3.98 13.00 -3.46
CA SER A 83 -3.72 11.92 -2.51
C SER A 83 -3.78 10.55 -3.17
N GLY A 84 -4.79 10.28 -4.01
CA GLY A 84 -4.89 9.00 -4.73
C GLY A 84 -3.76 8.78 -5.75
N LEU A 85 -3.37 9.81 -6.51
CA LEU A 85 -2.27 9.73 -7.47
C LEU A 85 -0.91 9.56 -6.78
N SER A 86 -0.70 10.25 -5.66
CA SER A 86 0.52 10.07 -4.84
C SER A 86 0.65 8.64 -4.35
N GLN A 87 -0.45 8.03 -3.87
CA GLN A 87 -0.45 6.63 -3.44
C GLN A 87 -0.19 5.66 -4.59
N LEU A 88 -0.77 5.92 -5.77
CA LEU A 88 -0.51 5.12 -6.96
C LEU A 88 0.97 5.19 -7.37
N ALA A 89 1.57 6.39 -7.36
CA ALA A 89 2.98 6.58 -7.66
C ALA A 89 3.87 5.83 -6.65
N CYS A 90 3.56 5.90 -5.35
CA CYS A 90 4.29 5.16 -4.33
C CYS A 90 4.20 3.64 -4.56
N LEU A 91 3.01 3.11 -4.89
CA LEU A 91 2.83 1.69 -5.17
C LEU A 91 3.62 1.23 -6.40
N ILE A 92 3.67 2.03 -7.46
CA ILE A 92 4.50 1.75 -8.63
C ILE A 92 5.98 1.66 -8.22
N ILE A 93 6.47 2.63 -7.45
CA ILE A 93 7.86 2.63 -6.96
C ILE A 93 8.13 1.39 -6.09
N LEU A 94 7.20 1.01 -5.21
CA LEU A 94 7.32 -0.19 -4.37
C LEU A 94 7.39 -1.47 -5.19
N ILE A 95 6.57 -1.60 -6.24
CA ILE A 95 6.62 -2.76 -7.15
C ILE A 95 7.95 -2.81 -7.90
N LEU A 96 8.42 -1.67 -8.43
CA LEU A 96 9.68 -1.61 -9.17
C LEU A 96 10.88 -1.93 -8.26
N THR A 97 10.91 -1.38 -7.04
CA THR A 97 11.97 -1.66 -6.07
C THR A 97 11.92 -3.11 -5.57
N ALA A 98 10.72 -3.70 -5.38
CA ALA A 98 10.59 -5.13 -5.08
C ALA A 98 11.13 -6.01 -6.23
N ALA A 99 10.84 -5.65 -7.48
CA ALA A 99 11.38 -6.33 -8.64
C ALA A 99 12.91 -6.22 -8.70
N LEU A 100 13.48 -5.03 -8.42
CA LEU A 100 14.92 -4.84 -8.33
C LEU A 100 15.56 -5.62 -7.17
N LEU A 101 14.87 -5.76 -6.03
CA LEU A 101 15.36 -6.57 -4.91
C LEU A 101 15.49 -8.05 -5.25
N TYR A 102 14.62 -8.56 -6.13
CA TYR A 102 14.58 -9.97 -6.50
C TYR A 102 15.34 -10.29 -7.79
N TYR A 103 15.31 -9.39 -8.78
CA TYR A 103 15.86 -9.61 -10.12
C TYR A 103 16.92 -8.57 -10.54
N GLY A 104 17.16 -7.54 -9.73
CA GLY A 104 18.12 -6.49 -10.03
C GLY A 104 19.57 -6.91 -9.79
N PRO A 105 20.53 -6.14 -10.34
CA PRO A 105 21.94 -6.39 -10.14
C PRO A 105 22.37 -6.03 -8.71
N ALA A 106 23.46 -6.66 -8.23
CA ALA A 106 23.86 -6.62 -6.83
C ALA A 106 24.23 -5.21 -6.33
N ASP A 107 24.77 -4.37 -7.21
CA ASP A 107 25.13 -2.97 -6.97
C ASP A 107 23.92 -2.06 -6.69
N LEU A 108 22.76 -2.37 -7.29
CA LEU A 108 21.52 -1.63 -7.06
C LEU A 108 20.74 -2.13 -5.84
N ARG A 109 21.11 -3.28 -5.27
CA ARG A 109 20.33 -3.93 -4.22
C ARG A 109 20.21 -3.08 -2.96
N ASP A 110 21.30 -2.50 -2.47
CA ASP A 110 21.29 -1.69 -1.24
C ASP A 110 20.47 -0.39 -1.42
N HIS A 111 20.55 0.20 -2.60
CA HIS A 111 19.72 1.33 -3.00
C HIS A 111 18.24 0.92 -3.05
N ALA A 112 17.93 -0.23 -3.66
CA ALA A 112 16.57 -0.74 -3.75
C ALA A 112 15.98 -1.05 -2.36
N ILE A 113 16.77 -1.63 -1.44
CA ILE A 113 16.35 -1.84 -0.04
C ILE A 113 15.95 -0.50 0.57
N THR A 114 16.83 0.50 0.50
CA THR A 114 16.64 1.82 1.10
C THR A 114 15.40 2.51 0.57
N VAL A 115 15.25 2.57 -0.75
CA VAL A 115 14.09 3.20 -1.39
C VAL A 115 12.81 2.44 -1.04
N HIS A 116 12.85 1.10 -1.04
CA HIS A 116 11.66 0.28 -0.78
C HIS A 116 11.07 0.55 0.61
N TRP A 117 11.90 0.53 1.67
CA TRP A 117 11.37 0.74 3.01
C TRP A 117 10.98 2.20 3.29
N VAL A 118 11.76 3.18 2.79
CA VAL A 118 11.44 4.60 2.96
C VAL A 118 10.10 4.93 2.29
N ILE A 119 9.93 4.53 1.03
CA ILE A 119 8.69 4.75 0.29
C ILE A 119 7.54 3.93 0.92
N GLY A 120 7.82 2.74 1.46
CA GLY A 120 6.84 1.92 2.16
C GLY A 120 6.23 2.62 3.37
N ILE A 121 7.08 3.26 4.19
CA ILE A 121 6.63 4.05 5.36
C ILE A 121 5.81 5.26 4.91
N ILE A 122 6.31 6.01 3.93
CA ILE A 122 5.60 7.18 3.37
C ILE A 122 4.23 6.76 2.84
N PHE A 123 4.19 5.69 2.05
CA PHE A 123 2.95 5.14 1.50
C PHE A 123 1.95 4.77 2.60
N PHE A 124 2.40 4.06 3.63
CA PHE A 124 1.53 3.63 4.72
C PHE A 124 0.94 4.82 5.49
N GLY A 125 1.75 5.83 5.82
CA GLY A 125 1.28 7.08 6.43
C GLY A 125 0.27 7.84 5.56
N CYS A 126 0.55 7.95 4.25
CA CYS A 126 -0.37 8.52 3.28
C CYS A 126 -1.67 7.71 3.17
N PHE A 127 -1.61 6.39 3.26
CA PHE A 127 -2.78 5.51 3.19
C PHE A 127 -3.71 5.67 4.39
N LEU A 128 -3.16 5.70 5.60
CA LEU A 128 -3.93 5.97 6.80
C LEU A 128 -4.60 7.34 6.73
N SER A 129 -3.85 8.39 6.37
CA SER A 129 -4.40 9.75 6.28
C SER A 129 -5.48 9.87 5.20
N HIS A 130 -5.33 9.21 4.04
CA HIS A 130 -6.35 9.17 3.00
C HIS A 130 -7.66 8.56 3.51
N GLY A 131 -7.57 7.44 4.25
CA GLY A 131 -8.72 6.77 4.86
C GLY A 131 -9.46 7.63 5.88
N PHE A 132 -8.72 8.31 6.77
CA PHE A 132 -9.31 9.19 7.80
C PHE A 132 -9.96 10.44 7.21
N HIS A 133 -9.32 11.10 6.23
CA HIS A 133 -9.89 12.29 5.58
C HIS A 133 -11.15 11.99 4.77
N ALA A 134 -11.26 10.78 4.21
CA ALA A 134 -12.50 10.32 3.56
C ALA A 134 -13.65 10.16 4.58
N SER A 135 -13.36 9.70 5.80
CA SER A 135 -14.36 9.54 6.87
C SER A 135 -14.80 10.87 7.48
N SER A 136 -13.88 11.79 7.72
CA SER A 136 -14.17 13.11 8.34
C SER A 136 -15.04 14.00 7.46
N LYS A 137 -14.74 14.08 6.14
CA LYS A 137 -15.58 14.86 5.21
C LYS A 137 -16.99 14.28 5.00
N GLN A 138 -17.21 13.01 5.33
CA GLN A 138 -18.53 12.39 5.22
C GLN A 138 -19.42 12.65 6.44
N LYS A 139 -18.82 12.90 7.61
CA LYS A 139 -19.53 13.37 8.82
C LYS A 139 -19.91 14.85 8.76
N ALA A 140 -19.15 15.68 8.05
CA ALA A 140 -19.45 17.12 7.94
C ALA A 140 -20.56 17.47 6.92
N LEU A 141 -21.13 16.47 6.23
CA LEU A 141 -22.17 16.62 5.20
C LEU A 141 -23.49 15.92 5.55
N ASN A 142 -23.57 15.29 6.73
CA ASN A 142 -24.77 14.67 7.31
C ASN A 142 -25.11 15.38 8.62
#